data_AF-A0A1G6EVI8-F1
#
_entry.id   AF-A0A1G6EVI8-F1
#
_cell.length_a   1.000
_cell.length_b   1.000
_cell.length_c   1.000
_cell.angle_alpha   90.00
_cell.angle_beta   90.00
_cell.angle_gamma   90.00
#
_symmetry.space_group_name_H-M   'P 1'
#
loop_
_entity.id
_entity.type
_entity.pdbx_description
1 polymer ?
#
loop_
_entity_poly.entity_id
_entity_poly.type
_entity_poly.pdbx_seq_one_letter_code
_entity_poly.pdbx_strand_id
1 'polypeptide(L)'
;MPTSQIIVTSRFIRSGTKKAKSRRENYTKYIATRESVEKRPQSNTAVTANQTQLINELLKEFTIAKTYLEYEDYSAKPTAENASELISTIIERHAEVIGEYIAPTCTPRPLKLNSCVGADEHFRRIK
;
A
#
# COMPACT_ATOMS: atom_id res chain seq x y z
N MET A 1 -22.25 13.57 1.47
CA MET A 1 -21.18 12.59 1.78
C MET A 1 -21.75 11.21 1.57
N PRO A 2 -21.24 10.41 0.62
CA PRO A 2 -21.64 9.01 0.52
C PRO A 2 -21.26 8.31 1.83
N THR A 3 -22.22 7.64 2.47
CA THR A 3 -21.94 6.85 3.66
C THR A 3 -21.34 5.52 3.22
N SER A 4 -20.18 5.17 3.76
CA SER A 4 -19.54 3.87 3.51
C SER A 4 -20.54 2.74 3.78
N GLN A 5 -20.79 1.90 2.77
CA GLN A 5 -21.81 0.86 2.80
C GLN A 5 -21.16 -0.51 2.98
N ILE A 6 -21.38 -1.14 4.14
CA ILE A 6 -20.91 -2.50 4.41
C ILE A 6 -21.96 -3.50 3.91
N ILE A 7 -21.59 -4.31 2.92
CA ILE A 7 -22.45 -5.39 2.39
C ILE A 7 -22.10 -6.70 3.10
N VAL A 8 -23.02 -7.19 3.92
CA VAL A 8 -22.86 -8.46 4.65
C VAL A 8 -23.59 -9.59 3.93
N THR A 9 -22.81 -10.48 3.31
CA THR A 9 -23.31 -11.71 2.70
C THR A 9 -22.98 -12.90 3.61
N SER A 10 -23.92 -13.83 3.75
CA SER A 10 -23.68 -15.08 4.48
C SER A 10 -24.56 -16.19 3.92
N ARG A 11 -24.09 -17.43 3.98
CA ARG A 11 -24.86 -18.61 3.51
C ARG A 11 -26.09 -18.88 4.37
N PHE A 12 -26.04 -18.50 5.65
CA PHE A 12 -27.05 -18.87 6.65
C PHE A 12 -28.05 -17.75 6.99
N ILE A 13 -27.71 -16.48 6.72
CA ILE A 13 -28.61 -15.34 6.96
C ILE A 13 -29.13 -14.81 5.62
N ARG A 14 -30.28 -15.35 5.19
CA ARG A 14 -30.97 -14.91 3.96
C ARG A 14 -31.58 -13.51 4.11
N SER A 15 -31.50 -12.71 3.05
CA SER A 15 -32.20 -11.40 2.98
C SER A 15 -33.73 -11.56 2.90
N GLY A 16 -34.47 -10.46 3.09
CA GLY A 16 -35.91 -10.39 2.82
C GLY A 16 -36.85 -10.42 4.03
N THR A 17 -36.38 -10.76 5.23
CA THR A 17 -37.22 -10.75 6.45
C THR A 17 -36.69 -9.82 7.54
N LYS A 18 -37.57 -9.26 8.37
CA LYS A 18 -37.19 -8.41 9.52
C LYS A 18 -36.26 -9.14 10.49
N LYS A 19 -36.54 -10.42 10.78
CA LYS A 19 -35.70 -11.28 11.64
C LYS A 19 -34.28 -11.47 11.06
N ALA A 20 -34.14 -11.57 9.74
CA ALA A 20 -32.83 -11.69 9.12
C ALA A 20 -32.06 -10.36 9.09
N LYS A 21 -32.75 -9.21 9.05
CA LYS A 21 -32.11 -7.90 9.23
C LYS A 21 -31.45 -7.79 10.60
N SER A 22 -32.21 -8.07 11.67
CA SER A 22 -31.69 -8.06 13.05
C SER A 22 -30.54 -9.06 13.27
N ARG A 23 -30.63 -10.27 12.70
CA ARG A 23 -29.52 -11.25 12.76
C ARG A 23 -28.26 -10.74 12.07
N ARG A 24 -28.36 -10.05 10.93
CA ARG A 24 -27.19 -9.45 10.27
C ARG A 24 -26.59 -8.35 11.13
N GLU A 25 -27.41 -7.45 11.66
CA GLU A 25 -26.95 -6.37 12.54
C GLU A 25 -26.20 -6.92 13.77
N ASN A 26 -26.78 -7.91 14.45
CA ASN A 26 -26.15 -8.56 15.61
C ASN A 26 -24.87 -9.29 15.23
N TYR A 27 -24.84 -9.97 14.09
CA TYR A 27 -23.65 -10.66 13.61
C TYR A 27 -22.52 -9.68 13.28
N THR A 28 -22.80 -8.61 12.54
CA THR A 28 -21.82 -7.55 12.26
C THR A 28 -21.29 -6.93 13.54
N LYS A 29 -22.18 -6.66 14.51
CA LYS A 29 -21.80 -6.14 15.82
C LYS A 29 -20.86 -7.10 16.57
N TYR A 30 -21.17 -8.40 16.56
CA TYR A 30 -20.30 -9.41 17.18
C TYR A 30 -18.92 -9.45 16.52
N ILE A 31 -18.86 -9.47 15.19
CA ILE A 31 -17.59 -9.45 14.46
C ILE A 31 -16.79 -8.19 14.78
N ALA A 32 -17.44 -7.02 14.93
CA ALA A 32 -16.75 -5.77 15.26
C ALA A 32 -16.27 -5.66 16.72
N THR A 33 -16.83 -6.44 17.65
CA THR A 33 -16.61 -6.26 19.11
C THR A 33 -16.03 -7.47 19.83
N ARG A 34 -15.83 -8.60 19.14
CA ARG A 34 -15.22 -9.79 19.75
C ARG A 34 -13.80 -9.50 20.26
N GLU A 35 -13.41 -10.21 21.32
CA GLU A 35 -12.17 -9.99 22.09
C GLU A 35 -10.90 -9.98 21.24
N SER A 36 -10.80 -10.82 20.21
CA SER A 36 -9.60 -10.96 19.37
C SER A 36 -9.52 -9.96 18.21
N VAL A 37 -10.46 -9.01 18.10
CA VAL A 37 -10.44 -8.06 16.98
C VAL A 37 -9.57 -6.86 17.31
N GLU A 38 -8.52 -6.71 16.52
CA GLU A 38 -7.66 -5.54 16.56
C GLU A 38 -8.43 -4.32 16.05
N LYS A 39 -8.57 -3.31 16.92
CA LYS A 39 -9.11 -2.02 16.55
C LYS A 39 -7.95 -1.13 16.15
N ARG A 40 -7.91 -0.74 14.88
CA ARG A 40 -6.91 0.23 14.42
C ARG A 40 -7.20 1.59 15.08
N PRO A 41 -6.21 2.24 15.71
CA PRO A 41 -6.38 3.60 16.19
C PRO A 41 -6.56 4.52 14.98
N GLN A 42 -7.72 5.16 14.85
CA GLN A 42 -7.94 6.17 13.81
C GLN A 42 -7.29 7.47 14.29
N SER A 43 -6.13 7.80 13.74
CA SER A 43 -5.48 9.08 13.95
C SER A 43 -6.12 10.14 13.07
N ASN A 44 -6.93 11.01 13.68
CA ASN A 44 -7.50 12.18 13.01
C ASN A 44 -6.47 13.31 12.85
N THR A 45 -5.18 12.98 12.78
CA THR A 45 -4.11 13.95 12.61
C THR A 45 -4.22 14.56 11.21
N ALA A 46 -4.07 15.88 11.13
CA ALA A 46 -4.06 16.59 9.86
C ALA A 46 -2.91 16.10 8.96
N VAL A 47 -3.07 16.29 7.66
CA VAL A 47 -2.06 15.91 6.66
C VAL A 47 -0.77 16.70 6.88
N THR A 48 0.35 16.01 6.78
CA THR A 48 1.68 16.60 6.92
C THR A 48 2.06 17.38 5.66
N ALA A 49 2.84 18.45 5.76
CA ALA A 49 3.29 19.23 4.60
C ALA A 49 4.03 18.39 3.54
N ASN A 50 4.83 17.40 3.98
CA ASN A 50 5.53 16.49 3.07
C ASN A 50 4.54 15.58 2.30
N GLN A 51 3.46 15.16 2.95
CA GLN A 51 2.43 14.34 2.31
C GLN A 51 1.66 15.14 1.27
N THR A 52 1.31 16.41 1.54
CA THR A 52 0.62 17.24 0.56
C THR A 52 1.48 17.52 -0.67
N GLN A 53 2.77 17.79 -0.49
CA GLN A 53 3.72 17.97 -1.58
C GLN A 53 3.80 16.72 -2.46
N LEU A 54 4.02 15.55 -1.85
CA LEU A 54 4.11 14.28 -2.56
C LEU A 54 2.81 13.95 -3.33
N ILE A 55 1.65 14.17 -2.71
CA ILE A 55 0.36 13.96 -3.38
C ILE A 55 0.22 14.88 -4.61
N ASN A 56 0.62 16.14 -4.51
CA ASN A 56 0.55 17.06 -5.65
C ASN A 56 1.45 16.63 -6.81
N GLU A 57 2.66 16.14 -6.52
CA GLU A 57 3.58 15.59 -7.53
C GLU A 57 2.97 14.36 -8.20
N LEU A 58 2.48 13.41 -7.40
CA LEU A 58 1.85 12.19 -7.89
C LEU A 58 0.60 12.46 -8.74
N LEU A 59 -0.25 13.41 -8.34
CA LEU A 59 -1.47 13.76 -9.09
C LEU A 59 -1.17 14.49 -10.40
N LYS A 60 0.00 15.12 -10.52
CA LYS A 60 0.46 15.74 -11.77
C LYS A 60 0.89 14.70 -12.78
N GLU A 61 1.60 13.66 -12.33
CA GLU A 61 2.04 12.55 -13.18
C GLU A 61 0.89 11.59 -13.50
N PHE A 62 0.11 11.23 -12.49
CA PHE A 62 -0.98 10.26 -12.57
C PHE A 62 -2.34 10.94 -12.45
N THR A 63 -2.76 11.60 -13.51
CA THR A 63 -4.07 12.28 -13.54
C THR A 63 -5.25 11.33 -13.32
N ILE A 64 -5.09 10.05 -13.68
CA ILE A 64 -6.06 8.97 -13.45
C ILE A 64 -6.35 8.76 -11.97
N ALA A 65 -5.38 9.03 -11.08
CA ALA A 65 -5.54 8.83 -9.64
C ALA A 65 -6.68 9.68 -9.02
N LYS A 66 -7.11 10.75 -9.70
CA LYS A 66 -8.28 11.54 -9.29
C LYS A 66 -9.61 10.77 -9.37
N THR A 67 -9.63 9.64 -10.09
CA THR A 67 -10.81 8.78 -10.20
C THR A 67 -10.87 7.70 -9.11
N TYR A 68 -9.84 7.61 -8.26
CA TYR A 68 -9.76 6.61 -7.22
C TYR A 68 -10.66 6.99 -6.04
N LEU A 69 -11.22 5.98 -5.37
CA LEU A 69 -12.07 6.18 -4.20
C LEU A 69 -11.25 6.83 -3.06
N GLU A 70 -9.99 6.43 -2.95
CA GLU A 70 -9.03 6.93 -1.98
C GLU A 70 -8.78 8.44 -2.16
N TYR A 71 -8.86 8.95 -3.39
CA TYR A 71 -8.77 10.39 -3.66
C TYR A 71 -10.03 11.14 -3.21
N GLU A 72 -11.22 10.55 -3.40
CA GLU A 72 -12.47 11.13 -2.89
C GLU A 72 -12.46 11.19 -1.36
N ASP A 73 -12.00 10.12 -0.69
CA ASP A 73 -11.88 10.05 0.77
C ASP A 73 -10.88 11.07 1.31
N TYR A 74 -9.71 11.21 0.66
CA TYR A 74 -8.73 12.24 0.98
C TYR A 74 -9.28 13.67 0.77
N SER A 75 -9.97 13.92 -0.34
CA SER A 75 -10.55 15.23 -0.64
C SER A 75 -11.67 15.61 0.32
N ALA A 76 -12.46 14.64 0.78
CA ALA A 76 -13.51 14.87 1.77
C ALA A 76 -12.95 15.09 3.18
N LYS A 77 -11.90 14.34 3.53
CA LYS A 77 -11.24 14.40 4.84
C LYS A 77 -9.72 14.29 4.65
N PRO A 78 -8.99 15.41 4.60
CA PRO A 78 -7.54 15.39 4.52
C PRO A 78 -6.96 15.06 5.89
N THR A 79 -6.85 13.77 6.20
CA THR A 79 -6.12 13.22 7.35
C THR A 79 -4.82 12.57 6.89
N ALA A 80 -3.83 12.46 7.79
CA ALA A 80 -2.56 11.81 7.49
C ALA A 80 -2.72 10.34 7.06
N GLU A 81 -3.75 9.66 7.55
CA GLU A 81 -4.11 8.29 7.17
C GLU A 81 -4.64 8.22 5.74
N ASN A 82 -5.65 9.05 5.41
CA ASN A 82 -6.22 9.08 4.06
C ASN A 82 -5.18 9.49 3.02
N ALA A 83 -4.28 10.41 3.38
CA ALA A 83 -3.13 10.76 2.55
C ALA A 83 -2.21 9.56 2.31
N SER A 84 -1.90 8.80 3.35
CA SER A 84 -1.02 7.63 3.26
C SER A 84 -1.64 6.50 2.44
N GLU A 85 -2.96 6.28 2.57
CA GLU A 85 -3.71 5.32 1.75
C GLU A 85 -3.70 5.74 0.27
N LEU A 86 -3.97 7.02 -0.03
CA LEU A 86 -3.90 7.53 -1.40
C LEU A 86 -2.49 7.38 -2.00
N ILE A 87 -1.44 7.75 -1.27
CA ILE A 87 -0.05 7.61 -1.73
C ILE A 87 0.27 6.14 -2.03
N SER A 88 -0.06 5.23 -1.11
CA SER A 88 0.25 3.80 -1.26
C SER A 88 -0.48 3.21 -2.47
N THR A 89 -1.76 3.54 -2.67
CA THR A 89 -2.55 3.02 -3.79
C THR A 89 -2.10 3.54 -5.15
N ILE A 90 -1.66 4.80 -5.24
CA ILE A 90 -1.03 5.32 -6.46
C ILE A 90 0.25 4.55 -6.77
N ILE A 91 1.11 4.34 -5.76
CA ILE A 91 2.37 3.62 -5.93
C ILE A 91 2.14 2.18 -6.36
N GLU A 92 1.21 1.46 -5.71
CA GLU A 92 0.91 0.06 -6.04
C GLU A 92 0.36 -0.11 -7.46
N ARG A 93 -0.53 0.79 -7.90
CA ARG A 93 -1.15 0.71 -9.24
C ARG A 93 -0.22 1.16 -10.36
N HIS A 94 0.73 2.04 -10.06
CA HIS A 94 1.71 2.58 -11.01
C HIS A 94 3.13 2.09 -10.74
N ALA A 95 3.28 0.97 -10.03
CA ALA A 95 4.56 0.44 -9.58
C ALA A 95 5.54 0.14 -10.74
N GLU A 96 5.04 -0.18 -11.93
CA GLU A 96 5.88 -0.39 -13.13
C GLU A 96 6.56 0.91 -13.58
N VAL A 97 5.78 1.98 -13.74
CA VAL A 97 6.28 3.30 -14.15
C VAL A 97 7.21 3.87 -13.07
N ILE A 98 6.80 3.77 -11.81
CA ILE A 98 7.58 4.26 -10.67
C ILE A 98 8.83 3.41 -10.46
N GLY A 99 8.76 2.11 -10.71
CA GLY A 99 9.88 1.18 -10.62
C GLY A 99 11.00 1.53 -11.58
N GLU A 100 10.72 2.13 -12.73
CA GLU A 100 11.74 2.64 -13.65
C GLU A 100 12.51 3.84 -13.07
N TYR A 101 11.83 4.71 -12.30
CA TYR A 101 12.45 5.85 -11.62
C TYR A 101 13.13 5.48 -10.28
N ILE A 102 12.64 4.46 -9.57
CA ILE A 102 13.16 3.99 -8.27
C ILE A 102 14.10 2.79 -8.41
N ALA A 103 14.29 2.23 -9.60
CA ALA A 103 15.40 1.33 -9.91
C ALA A 103 16.58 2.12 -10.50
N PRO A 104 17.37 2.89 -9.72
CA PRO A 104 18.71 3.19 -10.16
C PRO A 104 19.44 1.86 -10.16
N THR A 105 19.66 1.30 -11.34
CA THR A 105 20.69 0.28 -11.57
C THR A 105 20.66 -0.86 -10.55
N CYS A 106 19.67 -1.75 -10.61
CA CYS A 106 19.91 -3.13 -10.18
C CYS A 106 20.71 -3.85 -11.27
N THR A 107 21.83 -3.26 -11.70
CA THR A 107 22.94 -4.07 -12.17
C THR A 107 23.53 -4.68 -10.91
N PRO A 108 23.87 -5.99 -10.89
CA PRO A 108 24.71 -6.47 -9.81
C PRO A 108 25.94 -5.57 -9.82
N ARG A 109 26.17 -4.83 -8.73
CA ARG A 109 27.45 -4.14 -8.51
C ARG A 109 28.51 -5.17 -8.88
N PRO A 110 29.32 -4.97 -9.94
CA PRO A 110 30.32 -5.97 -10.26
C PRO A 110 31.21 -6.04 -9.04
N LEU A 111 31.17 -7.19 -8.34
CA LEU A 111 32.31 -7.59 -7.55
C LEU A 111 33.48 -7.41 -8.50
N LYS A 112 34.47 -6.59 -8.12
CA LYS A 112 35.70 -6.45 -8.88
C LYS A 112 36.32 -7.85 -8.97
N LEU A 113 35.93 -8.63 -9.98
CA LEU A 113 36.67 -9.79 -10.41
C LEU A 113 37.79 -9.24 -11.28
N ASN A 114 39.01 -9.57 -10.84
CA ASN A 114 40.25 -9.59 -11.62
C ASN A 114 41.15 -8.35 -11.47
N SER A 115 41.82 -8.28 -10.32
CA SER A 115 43.27 -8.05 -10.31
C SER A 115 43.95 -8.87 -9.20
N CYS A 116 43.66 -10.17 -9.17
CA CYS A 116 44.55 -11.15 -8.56
C CYS A 116 45.03 -12.06 -9.71
N VAL A 117 45.94 -11.56 -10.53
CA VAL A 117 46.78 -12.43 -11.35
C VAL A 117 47.78 -13.01 -10.37
N GLY A 118 47.66 -14.32 -10.13
CA GLY A 118 48.37 -15.04 -9.09
C GLY A 118 49.89 -14.96 -9.23
N ALA A 119 50.54 -14.83 -8.08
CA ALA A 119 51.82 -15.47 -7.86
C ALA A 119 51.62 -16.98 -7.96
N ASP A 120 52.35 -17.66 -8.85
CA ASP A 120 52.92 -19.01 -8.67
C ASP A 120 53.42 -19.58 -10.02
N GLU A 121 54.59 -19.14 -10.48
CA GLU A 121 55.46 -19.95 -11.34
C GLU A 121 56.93 -19.79 -10.92
N HIS A 122 57.22 -20.18 -9.68
CA HIS A 122 58.58 -20.43 -9.19
C HIS A 122 58.75 -21.91 -8.82
N PHE A 123 58.34 -22.84 -9.68
CA PHE A 123 58.75 -24.24 -9.54
C PHE A 123 58.61 -25.06 -10.84
N ARG A 124 59.57 -24.89 -11.76
CA ARG A 124 60.06 -25.83 -12.81
C ARG A 124 61.06 -24.98 -13.61
N ARG A 125 62.37 -25.13 -13.50
CA ARG A 125 63.13 -26.36 -13.68
C ARG A 125 64.58 -26.10 -13.26
N ILE A 126 65.08 -26.94 -12.38
CA ILE A 126 66.49 -27.29 -12.30
C ILE A 126 66.83 -28.07 -13.58
N LYS A 127 67.62 -27.47 -14.47
CA LYS A 127 68.76 -28.02 -15.24
C LYS A 127 69.16 -27.03 -16.31
#